data_AF-R1FXU3-F1
#
_entry.id   AF-R1FXU3-F1
#
_cell.length_a   1.000
_cell.length_b   1.000
_cell.length_c   1.000
_cell.angle_alpha   90.00
_cell.angle_beta   90.00
_cell.angle_gamma   90.00
#
_symmetry.space_group_name_H-M   'P 1'
#
loop_
_entity.id
_entity.type
_entity.pdbx_description
1 polymer ?
#
loop_
_entity_poly.entity_id
_entity_poly.type
_entity_poly.pdbx_seq_one_letter_code
_entity_poly.pdbx_strand_id
1 'polypeptide(L)'
;MAPLPGFAGSSSHALPPAAGPHGDARPPPPPPAGGVDEQGSPHSGEEEGGGLGLGAYSPEEGFGELWSQRVDRLRAASPRGGEPGWRLFAMIVKADDELLQERLLRPRLAVSFIAQLGRVWSSARMPLRLFPYTILATSATAGLIEVVPDAKSLDGICKTASFSSLAAFFRARYGGPSSRAFYAARRNFVQSSAAYSVACYLLQIKDRHNGNILLRADGSVVHIDFGFLLSNSPGKNIGFESAPFKLTREWVEVMGGASSPWFAYFRLLVVRGYLEARRHREELLLSVAAAYHATGGSLPCFRAGEASIDAMRQRFRPHDSEVQAARFAASLVSESLDHWRTRTCVSARAGACSPLQRV
;
A
#
# COMPACT_ATOMS: atom_id res chain seq x y z
N MET A 1 -68.03 21.63 15.69
CA MET A 1 -69.14 20.84 16.24
C MET A 1 -69.53 19.82 15.17
N ALA A 2 -69.65 18.53 15.55
CA ALA A 2 -69.85 17.32 14.72
C ALA A 2 -68.55 16.68 14.12
N PRO A 3 -68.46 15.32 14.04
CA PRO A 3 -67.51 14.54 14.85
C PRO A 3 -66.61 13.52 14.09
N LEU A 4 -65.71 12.88 14.85
CA LEU A 4 -64.92 11.69 14.49
C LEU A 4 -65.79 10.42 14.34
N PRO A 5 -65.27 9.41 13.62
CA PRO A 5 -64.99 8.09 14.20
C PRO A 5 -63.50 7.72 13.92
N GLY A 6 -62.75 6.97 14.72
CA GLY A 6 -63.07 5.86 15.63
C GLY A 6 -62.10 4.72 15.30
N PHE A 7 -61.13 4.48 16.20
CA PHE A 7 -59.99 3.55 16.09
C PHE A 7 -60.35 2.05 16.01
N ALA A 8 -59.52 1.27 15.30
CA ALA A 8 -58.99 -0.09 15.61
C ALA A 8 -58.30 -0.63 14.34
N GLY A 9 -57.19 -1.37 14.28
CA GLY A 9 -56.29 -2.00 15.23
C GLY A 9 -55.33 -2.91 14.42
N SER A 10 -54.05 -2.92 14.80
CA SER A 10 -52.95 -3.87 14.49
C SER A 10 -53.05 -4.85 13.31
N SER A 11 -52.02 -4.88 12.46
CA SER A 11 -51.04 -5.99 12.42
C SER A 11 -49.96 -5.76 11.35
N SER A 12 -48.71 -5.91 11.79
CA SER A 12 -47.50 -5.93 10.99
C SER A 12 -47.48 -7.14 10.06
N HIS A 13 -47.18 -6.95 8.79
CA HIS A 13 -46.58 -8.01 7.98
C HIS A 13 -45.40 -7.48 7.17
N ALA A 14 -44.26 -8.08 7.49
CA ALA A 14 -42.95 -7.80 6.95
C ALA A 14 -42.83 -8.21 5.48
N LEU A 15 -42.07 -7.41 4.74
CA LEU A 15 -41.53 -7.73 3.42
C LEU A 15 -40.60 -8.95 3.51
N PRO A 16 -40.65 -9.89 2.55
CA PRO A 16 -39.78 -11.07 2.55
C PRO A 16 -38.32 -10.71 2.21
N PRO A 17 -37.33 -11.41 2.80
CA PRO A 17 -35.92 -11.13 2.58
C PRO A 17 -35.41 -11.66 1.24
N ALA A 18 -34.50 -10.89 0.64
CA ALA A 18 -33.82 -11.18 -0.60
C ALA A 18 -32.98 -12.47 -0.52
N ALA A 19 -33.15 -13.34 -1.52
CA ALA A 19 -32.34 -14.53 -1.73
C ALA A 19 -30.90 -14.15 -2.08
N GLY A 20 -29.93 -14.78 -1.39
CA GLY A 20 -28.50 -14.54 -1.58
C GLY A 20 -27.91 -15.19 -2.84
N PRO A 21 -26.73 -14.75 -3.31
CA PRO A 21 -26.04 -15.42 -4.40
C PRO A 21 -25.02 -16.42 -3.86
N HIS A 22 -25.38 -17.71 -3.90
CA HIS A 22 -24.41 -18.80 -3.97
C HIS A 22 -24.38 -19.32 -5.41
N GLY A 23 -23.21 -19.25 -6.04
CA GLY A 23 -22.95 -19.73 -7.38
C GLY A 23 -21.45 -19.73 -7.63
N ASP A 24 -20.80 -20.79 -7.15
CA ASP A 24 -19.37 -21.06 -7.33
C ASP A 24 -19.03 -21.23 -8.82
N ALA A 25 -18.47 -20.19 -9.44
CA ALA A 25 -17.82 -20.30 -10.73
C ALA A 25 -16.32 -20.61 -10.52
N ARG A 26 -15.95 -21.89 -10.60
CA ARG A 26 -14.54 -22.32 -10.69
C ARG A 26 -13.88 -21.74 -11.96
N PRO A 27 -12.64 -21.22 -11.90
CA PRO A 27 -11.89 -20.88 -13.10
C PRO A 27 -11.44 -22.13 -13.87
N PRO A 28 -11.29 -22.05 -15.22
CA PRO A 28 -10.91 -23.20 -16.05
C PRO A 28 -9.48 -23.68 -15.77
N PRO A 29 -9.18 -24.99 -15.97
CA PRO A 29 -7.84 -25.53 -15.76
C PRO A 29 -6.86 -25.07 -16.84
N PRO A 30 -5.55 -25.01 -16.53
CA PRO A 30 -4.51 -24.69 -17.51
C PRO A 30 -4.32 -25.82 -18.54
N PRO A 31 -3.78 -25.51 -19.74
CA PRO A 31 -3.58 -26.50 -20.80
C PRO A 31 -2.53 -27.56 -20.40
N PRO A 32 -2.62 -28.79 -20.95
CA PRO A 32 -1.72 -29.87 -20.59
C PRO A 32 -0.29 -29.57 -21.06
N ALA A 33 0.68 -29.76 -20.16
CA ALA A 33 2.09 -29.79 -20.52
C ALA A 33 2.35 -31.01 -21.40
N GLY A 34 2.95 -30.79 -22.57
CA GLY A 34 3.35 -31.84 -23.49
C GLY A 34 4.29 -32.84 -22.83
N GLY A 35 4.06 -34.12 -23.12
CA GLY A 35 4.90 -35.23 -22.68
C GLY A 35 6.33 -35.08 -23.17
N VAL A 36 7.26 -35.45 -22.30
CA VAL A 36 8.65 -35.69 -22.68
C VAL A 36 8.97 -37.09 -22.20
N ASP A 37 9.32 -37.94 -23.15
CA ASP A 37 9.59 -39.36 -23.01
C ASP A 37 10.72 -39.65 -22.02
N GLU A 38 10.52 -40.67 -21.18
CA GLU A 38 11.56 -41.36 -20.45
C GLU A 38 12.44 -42.17 -21.42
N GLN A 39 13.76 -41.96 -21.36
CA GLN A 39 14.77 -42.99 -21.63
C GLN A 39 16.18 -42.56 -21.18
N GLY A 40 16.77 -43.31 -20.23
CA GLY A 40 18.13 -43.84 -20.37
C GLY A 40 19.33 -43.16 -19.68
N SER A 41 19.60 -43.61 -18.45
CA SER A 41 20.92 -44.06 -17.92
C SER A 41 22.00 -43.07 -17.43
N PRO A 42 22.86 -43.52 -16.47
CA PRO A 42 23.49 -42.66 -15.47
C PRO A 42 24.96 -42.37 -15.78
N HIS A 43 25.42 -41.15 -15.53
CA HIS A 43 26.83 -40.84 -15.41
C HIS A 43 27.13 -40.24 -14.04
N SER A 44 27.94 -40.99 -13.30
CA SER A 44 28.66 -40.60 -12.10
C SER A 44 29.59 -39.43 -12.40
N GLY A 45 29.40 -38.31 -11.72
CA GLY A 45 30.32 -37.20 -11.67
C GLY A 45 30.34 -36.66 -10.24
N GLU A 46 31.50 -36.74 -9.62
CA GLU A 46 31.80 -36.23 -8.28
C GLU A 46 31.55 -34.71 -8.24
N GLU A 47 30.64 -34.25 -7.39
CA GLU A 47 30.54 -32.83 -7.03
C GLU A 47 31.21 -32.62 -5.67
N GLU A 48 32.38 -31.98 -5.73
CA GLU A 48 33.11 -31.45 -4.59
C GLU A 48 32.24 -30.49 -3.77
N GLY A 49 32.29 -30.69 -2.46
CA GLY A 49 31.56 -29.91 -1.47
C GLY A 49 32.02 -28.44 -1.41
N GLY A 50 31.04 -27.55 -1.55
CA GLY A 50 31.19 -26.12 -1.31
C GLY A 50 29.86 -25.43 -0.98
N GLY A 51 28.92 -26.16 -0.36
CA GLY A 51 27.63 -25.62 0.06
C GLY A 51 27.76 -24.87 1.38
N LEU A 52 27.98 -23.56 1.34
CA LEU A 52 27.67 -22.69 2.48
C LEU A 52 26.15 -22.79 2.73
N GLY A 53 25.79 -23.52 3.78
CA GLY A 53 24.41 -23.72 4.20
C GLY A 53 23.69 -22.40 4.41
N LEU A 54 22.82 -22.05 3.46
CA LEU A 54 21.72 -21.13 3.72
C LEU A 54 20.76 -21.87 4.65
N GLY A 55 20.97 -21.71 5.96
CA GLY A 55 20.06 -22.21 6.99
C GLY A 55 18.63 -21.82 6.63
N ALA A 56 17.72 -22.80 6.70
CA ALA A 56 16.30 -22.60 6.44
C ALA A 56 15.77 -21.52 7.38
N TYR A 57 15.64 -20.31 6.89
CA TYR A 57 15.14 -19.18 7.65
C TYR A 57 13.69 -19.46 8.06
N SER A 58 13.40 -19.42 9.36
CA SER A 58 12.04 -19.63 9.83
C SER A 58 11.18 -18.44 9.37
N PRO A 59 9.94 -18.65 8.91
CA PRO A 59 9.00 -17.57 8.57
C PRO A 59 8.88 -16.47 9.65
N GLU A 60 9.20 -16.81 10.91
CA GLU A 60 9.11 -15.98 12.11
C GLU A 60 10.29 -15.01 12.28
N GLU A 61 11.47 -15.32 11.78
CA GLU A 61 12.68 -14.50 12.02
C GLU A 61 12.59 -13.11 11.35
N GLY A 62 11.76 -12.98 10.31
CA GLY A 62 11.61 -11.75 9.53
C GLY A 62 10.58 -10.78 10.08
N PHE A 63 9.46 -11.26 10.62
CA PHE A 63 8.31 -10.44 11.04
C PHE A 63 7.91 -10.63 12.51
N GLY A 64 8.47 -11.62 13.21
CA GLY A 64 8.05 -12.02 14.55
C GLY A 64 6.75 -12.84 14.52
N GLU A 65 6.03 -12.82 15.64
CA GLU A 65 4.69 -13.41 15.77
C GLU A 65 3.72 -12.80 14.75
N LEU A 66 3.06 -13.65 13.95
CA LEU A 66 2.04 -13.23 13.00
C LEU A 66 0.76 -12.78 13.71
N TRP A 67 -0.03 -11.93 13.05
CA TRP A 67 -1.28 -11.40 13.57
C TRP A 67 -2.28 -12.51 13.91
N SER A 68 -2.39 -13.55 13.08
CA SER A 68 -3.24 -14.71 13.37
C SER A 68 -2.83 -15.41 14.66
N GLN A 69 -1.54 -15.68 14.83
CA GLN A 69 -0.99 -16.31 16.04
C GLN A 69 -1.25 -15.44 17.28
N ARG A 70 -1.07 -14.13 17.15
CA ARG A 70 -1.36 -13.16 18.22
C ARG A 70 -2.84 -13.16 18.59
N VAL A 71 -3.72 -13.18 17.60
CA VAL A 71 -5.18 -13.24 17.79
C VAL A 71 -5.54 -14.51 18.54
N ASP A 72 -5.05 -15.67 18.11
CA ASP A 72 -5.35 -16.97 18.75
C ASP A 72 -4.85 -17.02 20.20
N ARG A 73 -3.62 -16.56 20.45
CA ARG A 73 -3.04 -16.50 21.79
C ARG A 73 -3.82 -15.56 22.72
N LEU A 74 -4.16 -14.36 22.25
CA LEU A 74 -4.92 -13.39 23.04
C LEU A 74 -6.38 -13.80 23.23
N ARG A 75 -6.97 -14.52 22.27
CA ARG A 75 -8.30 -15.11 22.40
C ARG A 75 -8.32 -16.18 23.49
N ALA A 76 -7.36 -17.09 23.46
CA ALA A 76 -7.23 -18.16 24.46
C ALA A 76 -7.01 -17.60 25.88
N ALA A 77 -6.28 -16.50 26.00
CA ALA A 77 -6.06 -15.83 27.29
C ALA A 77 -7.21 -14.90 27.72
N SER A 78 -8.15 -14.55 26.83
CA SER A 78 -9.20 -13.59 27.12
C SER A 78 -10.37 -14.27 27.84
N PRO A 79 -10.87 -13.69 28.95
CA PRO A 79 -12.10 -14.17 29.60
C PRO A 79 -13.32 -14.20 28.68
N ARG A 80 -13.32 -13.39 27.61
CA ARG A 80 -14.40 -13.28 26.62
C ARG A 80 -14.05 -13.88 25.25
N GLY A 81 -12.96 -14.64 25.15
CA GLY A 81 -12.47 -15.17 23.87
C GLY A 81 -13.46 -16.09 23.15
N GLY A 82 -14.30 -16.80 23.90
CA GLY A 82 -15.32 -17.72 23.39
C GLY A 82 -16.61 -17.03 22.90
N GLU A 83 -16.77 -15.72 23.08
CA GLU A 83 -18.01 -15.04 22.69
C GLU A 83 -18.17 -14.96 21.15
N PRO A 84 -19.37 -15.21 20.62
CA PRO A 84 -19.66 -15.03 19.21
C PRO A 84 -19.52 -13.54 18.86
N GLY A 85 -18.56 -13.23 17.99
CA GLY A 85 -18.25 -11.84 17.59
C GLY A 85 -17.00 -11.26 18.23
N TRP A 86 -16.30 -11.98 19.12
CA TRP A 86 -15.01 -11.53 19.64
C TRP A 86 -14.02 -11.26 18.49
N ARG A 87 -13.43 -10.06 18.50
CA ARG A 87 -12.44 -9.59 17.51
C ARG A 87 -11.38 -8.75 18.21
N LEU A 88 -10.14 -8.90 17.74
CA LEU A 88 -9.02 -8.10 18.19
C LEU A 88 -8.74 -6.97 17.20
N PHE A 89 -8.52 -5.76 17.71
CA PHE A 89 -8.06 -4.60 16.95
C PHE A 89 -6.80 -4.06 17.62
N ALA A 90 -5.83 -3.62 16.81
CA ALA A 90 -4.63 -2.94 17.31
C ALA A 90 -4.60 -1.50 16.81
N MET A 91 -4.39 -0.57 17.74
CA MET A 91 -4.32 0.86 17.44
C MET A 91 -3.08 1.47 18.12
N ILE A 92 -2.46 2.42 17.44
CA ILE A 92 -1.44 3.32 17.97
C ILE A 92 -2.16 4.52 18.55
N VAL A 93 -1.96 4.79 19.83
CA VAL A 93 -2.42 6.00 20.49
C VAL A 93 -1.37 7.08 20.29
N LYS A 94 -1.78 8.23 19.75
CA LYS A 94 -0.99 9.46 19.75
C LYS A 94 -1.69 10.47 20.65
N ALA A 95 -0.97 11.03 21.62
CA ALA A 95 -1.47 12.00 22.60
C ALA A 95 -0.45 13.13 22.80
N ASP A 96 -0.89 14.22 23.44
CA ASP A 96 -0.08 15.36 23.89
C ASP A 96 0.67 16.13 22.77
N ASP A 97 0.03 16.27 21.60
CA ASP A 97 0.49 17.16 20.52
C ASP A 97 -0.62 18.19 20.24
N GLU A 98 -0.37 19.46 20.57
CA GLU A 98 -1.35 20.57 20.49
C GLU A 98 -1.91 20.81 19.07
N LEU A 99 -1.26 20.24 18.05
CA LEU A 99 -1.70 20.30 16.66
C LEU A 99 -2.08 18.91 16.11
N LEU A 100 -2.31 17.91 16.99
CA LEU A 100 -2.51 16.53 16.59
C LEU A 100 -3.75 16.37 15.71
N GLN A 101 -4.85 17.06 16.00
CA GLN A 101 -6.05 17.00 15.17
C GLN A 101 -5.77 17.47 13.74
N GLU A 102 -5.13 18.62 13.56
CA GLU A 102 -4.74 19.14 12.24
C GLU A 102 -3.69 18.24 11.55
N ARG A 103 -2.77 17.65 12.34
CA ARG A 103 -1.78 16.66 11.89
C ARG A 103 -2.39 15.33 11.50
N LEU A 104 -3.53 14.93 12.07
CA LEU A 104 -4.23 13.67 11.77
C LEU A 104 -5.31 13.85 10.69
N LEU A 105 -5.91 15.03 10.56
CA LEU A 105 -6.86 15.33 9.49
C LEU A 105 -6.21 15.22 8.11
N ARG A 106 -4.95 15.63 7.99
CA ARG A 106 -4.13 15.47 6.76
C ARG A 106 -3.99 14.00 6.32
N PRO A 107 -3.40 13.10 7.11
CA PRO A 107 -3.28 11.71 6.73
C PRO A 107 -4.64 11.01 6.67
N ARG A 108 -5.66 11.44 7.43
CA ARG A 108 -7.04 10.94 7.27
C ARG A 108 -7.62 11.28 5.90
N LEU A 109 -7.41 12.51 5.40
CA LEU A 109 -7.79 12.90 4.05
C LEU A 109 -7.09 12.02 3.00
N ALA A 110 -5.77 11.85 3.13
CA ALA A 110 -5.00 10.98 2.21
C ALA A 110 -5.50 9.54 2.22
N VAL A 111 -5.70 8.95 3.41
CA VAL A 111 -6.24 7.59 3.56
C VAL A 111 -7.64 7.48 2.94
N SER A 112 -8.52 8.47 3.16
CA SER A 112 -9.87 8.46 2.59
C SER A 112 -9.84 8.47 1.06
N PHE A 113 -8.97 9.32 0.48
CA PHE A 113 -8.75 9.36 -0.96
C PHE A 113 -8.17 8.04 -1.50
N ILE A 114 -7.19 7.46 -0.80
CA ILE A 114 -6.62 6.14 -1.12
C ILE A 114 -7.69 5.06 -1.06
N ALA A 115 -8.58 5.07 -0.06
CA ALA A 115 -9.70 4.14 0.03
C ALA A 115 -10.65 4.28 -1.16
N GLN A 116 -10.91 5.51 -1.61
CA GLN A 116 -11.73 5.78 -2.79
C GLN A 116 -11.08 5.30 -4.08
N LEU A 117 -9.78 5.57 -4.29
CA LEU A 117 -9.01 4.99 -5.40
C LEU A 117 -9.09 3.46 -5.41
N GLY A 118 -8.97 2.84 -4.23
CA GLY A 118 -9.10 1.40 -4.07
C GLY A 118 -10.47 0.88 -4.54
N ARG A 119 -11.56 1.61 -4.24
CA ARG A 119 -12.90 1.29 -4.73
C ARG A 119 -13.01 1.42 -6.25
N VAL A 120 -12.51 2.51 -6.83
CA VAL A 120 -12.49 2.72 -8.29
C VAL A 120 -11.80 1.56 -9.00
N TRP A 121 -10.59 1.20 -8.57
CA TRP A 121 -9.85 0.10 -9.17
C TRP A 121 -10.50 -1.27 -8.95
N SER A 122 -11.13 -1.49 -7.79
CA SER A 122 -11.87 -2.72 -7.51
C SER A 122 -13.09 -2.87 -8.41
N SER A 123 -13.86 -1.79 -8.61
CA SER A 123 -15.00 -1.76 -9.53
C SER A 123 -14.59 -2.04 -10.99
N ALA A 124 -13.42 -1.54 -11.39
CA ALA A 124 -12.83 -1.81 -12.71
C ALA A 124 -12.11 -3.18 -12.80
N ARG A 125 -12.18 -4.02 -11.75
CA ARG A 125 -11.51 -5.33 -11.65
C ARG A 125 -9.99 -5.26 -11.89
N MET A 126 -9.38 -4.14 -11.52
CA MET A 126 -7.94 -3.96 -11.63
C MET A 126 -7.22 -4.60 -10.46
N PRO A 127 -6.11 -5.32 -10.69
CA PRO A 127 -5.36 -5.98 -9.63
C PRO A 127 -4.42 -5.00 -8.92
N LEU A 128 -4.89 -3.81 -8.57
CA LEU A 128 -4.15 -2.80 -7.80
C LEU A 128 -4.54 -2.91 -6.33
N ARG A 129 -3.55 -3.05 -5.44
CA ARG A 129 -3.80 -3.33 -4.02
C ARG A 129 -3.36 -2.17 -3.15
N LEU A 130 -4.31 -1.54 -2.48
CA LEU A 130 -4.07 -0.52 -1.47
C LEU A 130 -4.48 -1.06 -0.10
N PHE A 131 -3.86 -0.53 0.95
CA PHE A 131 -4.22 -0.82 2.34
C PHE A 131 -4.56 0.50 3.05
N PRO A 132 -5.81 1.00 2.91
CA PRO A 132 -6.26 2.17 3.67
C PRO A 132 -6.49 1.78 5.13
N TYR A 133 -5.64 2.28 6.04
CA TYR A 133 -5.74 2.06 7.48
C TYR A 133 -6.51 3.19 8.17
N THR A 134 -7.24 2.89 9.24
CA THR A 134 -8.13 3.86 9.89
C THR A 134 -7.36 4.89 10.72
N ILE A 135 -7.75 6.17 10.60
CA ILE A 135 -7.26 7.27 11.46
C ILE A 135 -8.46 7.97 12.09
N LEU A 136 -8.49 7.98 13.42
CA LEU A 136 -9.54 8.63 14.21
C LEU A 136 -8.91 9.75 15.05
N ALA A 137 -9.24 11.00 14.73
CA ALA A 137 -8.99 12.10 15.66
C ALA A 137 -10.06 12.06 16.75
N THR A 138 -9.67 11.87 18.01
CA THR A 138 -10.59 11.78 19.15
C THR A 138 -10.72 13.12 19.89
N SER A 139 -9.68 13.95 19.85
CA SER A 139 -9.69 15.32 20.37
C SER A 139 -8.68 16.18 19.59
N ALA A 140 -8.54 17.46 20.00
CA ALA A 140 -7.52 18.36 19.47
C ALA A 140 -6.09 17.81 19.66
N THR A 141 -5.86 17.07 20.75
CA THR A 141 -4.53 16.63 21.21
C THR A 141 -4.34 15.12 21.19
N ALA A 142 -5.38 14.34 20.90
CA ALA A 142 -5.35 12.89 20.89
C ALA A 142 -5.98 12.27 19.63
N GLY A 143 -5.43 11.13 19.20
CA GLY A 143 -6.03 10.33 18.14
C GLY A 143 -5.45 8.93 18.04
N LEU A 144 -6.15 8.09 17.28
CA LEU A 144 -5.88 6.68 17.09
C LEU A 144 -5.52 6.41 15.63
N ILE A 145 -4.51 5.58 15.43
CA ILE A 145 -4.11 5.10 14.10
C ILE A 145 -4.14 3.57 14.12
N GLU A 146 -4.88 2.97 13.20
CA GLU A 146 -4.91 1.51 13.05
C GLU A 146 -3.53 0.97 12.71
N VAL A 147 -3.12 -0.09 13.41
CA VAL A 147 -1.86 -0.78 13.14
C VAL A 147 -2.01 -1.60 11.86
N VAL A 148 -1.05 -1.49 10.94
CA VAL A 148 -0.96 -2.40 9.79
C VAL A 148 -0.38 -3.73 10.29
N PRO A 149 -1.17 -4.83 10.29
CA PRO A 149 -0.71 -6.12 10.79
C PRO A 149 0.33 -6.75 9.86
N ASP A 150 1.20 -7.57 10.44
CA ASP A 150 2.22 -8.35 9.75
C ASP A 150 3.16 -7.50 8.88
N ALA A 151 3.48 -6.29 9.32
CA ALA A 151 4.21 -5.31 8.55
C ALA A 151 5.44 -4.79 9.31
N LYS A 152 6.53 -4.54 8.57
CA LYS A 152 7.73 -3.86 9.06
C LYS A 152 8.16 -2.80 8.07
N SER A 153 8.74 -1.71 8.55
CA SER A 153 9.31 -0.70 7.66
C SER A 153 10.46 -1.27 6.85
N LEU A 154 10.63 -0.80 5.61
CA LEU A 154 11.77 -1.19 4.79
C LEU A 154 13.09 -0.85 5.49
N ASP A 155 13.15 0.27 6.22
CA ASP A 155 14.30 0.64 7.06
C ASP A 155 14.59 -0.41 8.15
N GLY A 156 13.55 -0.88 8.85
CA GLY A 156 13.69 -1.96 9.85
C GLY A 156 14.17 -3.28 9.24
N ILE A 157 13.72 -3.60 8.03
CA ILE A 157 14.19 -4.79 7.28
C ILE A 157 15.67 -4.61 6.88
N CYS A 158 16.05 -3.47 6.32
CA CYS A 158 17.44 -3.20 5.92
C CYS A 158 18.43 -3.22 7.12
N LYS A 159 17.95 -2.82 8.31
CA LYS A 159 18.75 -2.82 9.56
C LYS A 159 18.87 -4.19 10.21
N THR A 160 18.06 -5.16 9.80
CA THR A 160 18.21 -6.54 10.27
C THR A 160 19.51 -7.10 9.73
N ALA A 161 20.42 -7.54 10.62
CA ALA A 161 21.83 -7.82 10.33
C ALA A 161 22.06 -8.77 9.13
N SER A 162 21.09 -9.64 8.84
CA SER A 162 21.20 -10.76 7.89
C SER A 162 21.05 -10.41 6.40
N PHE A 163 20.65 -9.19 5.99
CA PHE A 163 20.31 -8.91 4.58
C PHE A 163 21.04 -7.73 3.96
N SER A 164 21.75 -7.99 2.85
CA SER A 164 22.47 -6.98 2.06
C SER A 164 21.59 -6.19 1.09
N SER A 165 20.42 -6.72 0.71
CA SER A 165 19.44 -6.06 -0.17
C SER A 165 18.01 -6.56 0.06
N LEU A 166 17.03 -5.78 -0.40
CA LEU A 166 15.62 -6.19 -0.36
C LEU A 166 15.36 -7.46 -1.18
N ALA A 167 16.04 -7.62 -2.32
CA ALA A 167 15.94 -8.85 -3.12
C ALA A 167 16.48 -10.08 -2.38
N ALA A 168 17.56 -9.92 -1.60
CA ALA A 168 18.07 -11.00 -0.75
C ALA A 168 17.06 -11.39 0.34
N PHE A 169 16.42 -10.40 0.99
CA PHE A 169 15.34 -10.65 1.93
C PHE A 169 14.19 -11.44 1.30
N PHE A 170 13.74 -11.05 0.10
CA PHE A 170 12.68 -11.77 -0.61
C PHE A 170 13.04 -13.23 -0.88
N ARG A 171 14.28 -13.51 -1.30
CA ARG A 171 14.75 -14.88 -1.56
C ARG A 171 14.85 -15.71 -0.29
N ALA A 172 15.37 -15.11 0.79
CA ALA A 172 15.47 -15.79 2.08
C ALA A 172 14.09 -16.13 2.66
N ARG A 173 13.12 -15.20 2.58
CA ARG A 173 11.80 -15.36 3.21
C ARG A 173 10.82 -16.17 2.39
N TYR A 174 10.84 -16.02 1.06
CA TYR A 174 9.85 -16.66 0.18
C TYR A 174 10.45 -17.79 -0.66
N GLY A 175 11.74 -18.08 -0.51
CA GLY A 175 12.46 -19.07 -1.29
C GLY A 175 12.95 -18.54 -2.64
N GLY A 176 13.44 -19.45 -3.49
CA GLY A 176 13.99 -19.10 -4.80
C GLY A 176 12.95 -18.50 -5.77
N PRO A 177 13.38 -17.87 -6.87
CA PRO A 177 12.50 -17.21 -7.84
C PRO A 177 11.43 -18.11 -8.50
N SER A 178 11.66 -19.42 -8.50
CA SER A 178 10.74 -20.45 -8.99
C SER A 178 9.68 -20.89 -7.97
N SER A 179 9.83 -20.49 -6.70
CA SER A 179 8.89 -20.89 -5.66
C SER A 179 7.53 -20.19 -5.84
N ARG A 180 6.45 -20.90 -5.51
CA ARG A 180 5.09 -20.33 -5.52
C ARG A 180 4.96 -19.15 -4.56
N ALA A 181 5.61 -19.22 -3.40
CA ALA A 181 5.59 -18.16 -2.39
C ALA A 181 6.30 -16.90 -2.88
N PHE A 182 7.46 -17.03 -3.52
CA PHE A 182 8.21 -15.90 -4.09
C PHE A 182 7.44 -15.26 -5.24
N TYR A 183 6.85 -16.07 -6.13
CA TYR A 183 6.01 -15.57 -7.20
C TYR A 183 4.81 -14.76 -6.66
N ALA A 184 4.10 -15.31 -5.66
CA ALA A 184 2.97 -14.65 -5.04
C ALA A 184 3.38 -13.34 -4.35
N ALA A 185 4.45 -13.35 -3.56
CA ALA A 185 4.98 -12.18 -2.88
C ALA A 185 5.46 -11.10 -3.85
N ARG A 186 6.14 -11.46 -4.95
CA ARG A 186 6.58 -10.52 -5.98
C ARG A 186 5.40 -9.92 -6.76
N ARG A 187 4.40 -10.73 -7.13
CA ARG A 187 3.16 -10.24 -7.73
C ARG A 187 2.50 -9.23 -6.79
N ASN A 188 2.43 -9.59 -5.52
CA ASN A 188 1.85 -8.80 -4.48
C ASN A 188 2.56 -7.45 -4.33
N PHE A 189 3.89 -7.47 -4.28
CA PHE A 189 4.76 -6.30 -4.26
C PHE A 189 4.46 -5.38 -5.45
N VAL A 190 4.56 -5.89 -6.69
CA VAL A 190 4.32 -5.13 -7.92
C VAL A 190 2.94 -4.46 -7.94
N GLN A 191 1.89 -5.19 -7.59
CA GLN A 191 0.52 -4.68 -7.57
C GLN A 191 0.32 -3.55 -6.57
N SER A 192 0.88 -3.68 -5.36
CA SER A 192 0.79 -2.63 -4.34
C SER A 192 1.70 -1.44 -4.64
N SER A 193 2.90 -1.68 -5.16
CA SER A 193 3.83 -0.61 -5.54
C SER A 193 3.22 0.25 -6.64
N ALA A 194 2.65 -0.35 -7.68
CA ALA A 194 1.99 0.39 -8.76
C ALA A 194 0.82 1.23 -8.24
N ALA A 195 0.02 0.66 -7.34
CA ALA A 195 -1.12 1.33 -6.72
C ALA A 195 -0.69 2.57 -5.92
N TYR A 196 0.30 2.42 -5.04
CA TYR A 196 0.84 3.54 -4.26
C TYR A 196 1.61 4.55 -5.10
N SER A 197 2.27 4.16 -6.20
CA SER A 197 2.90 5.10 -7.14
C SER A 197 1.89 6.09 -7.73
N VAL A 198 0.75 5.58 -8.22
CA VAL A 198 -0.32 6.44 -8.75
C VAL A 198 -0.92 7.32 -7.65
N ALA A 199 -1.18 6.76 -6.47
CA ALA A 199 -1.71 7.52 -5.33
C ALA A 199 -0.76 8.64 -4.88
N CYS A 200 0.55 8.35 -4.77
CA CYS A 200 1.58 9.33 -4.40
C CYS A 200 1.66 10.48 -5.40
N TYR A 201 1.62 10.18 -6.70
CA TYR A 201 1.61 11.20 -7.74
C TYR A 201 0.37 12.12 -7.63
N LEU A 202 -0.83 11.52 -7.54
CA LEU A 202 -2.09 12.26 -7.51
C LEU A 202 -2.24 13.13 -6.25
N LEU A 203 -1.82 12.63 -5.09
CA LEU A 203 -1.88 13.35 -3.81
C LEU A 203 -0.66 14.24 -3.55
N GLN A 204 0.38 14.17 -4.39
CA GLN A 204 1.68 14.82 -4.14
C GLN A 204 2.19 14.50 -2.73
N ILE A 205 2.19 13.20 -2.40
CA ILE A 205 2.71 12.74 -1.11
C ILE A 205 4.23 12.93 -1.12
N LYS A 206 4.72 13.74 -0.20
CA LYS A 206 6.14 14.02 -0.03
C LYS A 206 6.73 13.17 1.10
N ASP A 207 8.05 13.24 1.25
CA ASP A 207 8.79 12.59 2.35
C ASP A 207 8.62 11.07 2.32
N ARG A 208 8.93 10.46 1.17
CA ARG A 208 8.83 9.01 0.97
C ARG A 208 10.18 8.34 1.20
N HIS A 209 10.57 8.16 2.45
CA HIS A 209 11.75 7.36 2.83
C HIS A 209 11.40 5.92 3.22
N ASN A 210 12.40 5.05 3.40
CA ASN A 210 12.21 3.63 3.74
C ASN A 210 11.55 3.40 5.11
N GLY A 211 11.47 4.44 5.95
CA GLY A 211 10.73 4.41 7.22
C GLY A 211 9.21 4.54 7.01
N ASN A 212 8.78 5.26 5.97
CA ASN A 212 7.37 5.52 5.67
C ASN A 212 6.76 4.49 4.71
N ILE A 213 7.52 3.43 4.38
CA ILE A 213 7.06 2.35 3.52
C ILE A 213 7.22 1.06 4.30
N LEU A 214 6.10 0.41 4.56
CA LEU A 214 6.04 -0.90 5.18
C LEU A 214 6.01 -1.99 4.11
N LEU A 215 6.68 -3.09 4.37
CA LEU A 215 6.50 -4.36 3.67
C LEU A 215 5.70 -5.29 4.58
N ARG A 216 4.65 -5.91 4.04
CA ARG A 216 3.86 -6.92 4.73
C ARG A 216 4.40 -8.33 4.49
N ALA A 217 4.05 -9.26 5.36
CA ALA A 217 4.43 -10.67 5.26
C ALA A 217 3.89 -11.39 4.01
N ASP A 218 2.90 -10.82 3.31
CA ASP A 218 2.40 -11.32 2.01
C ASP A 218 3.19 -10.76 0.82
N GLY A 219 4.20 -9.91 1.06
CA GLY A 219 5.00 -9.23 0.04
C GLY A 219 4.42 -7.90 -0.46
N SER A 220 3.24 -7.48 0.02
CA SER A 220 2.68 -6.17 -0.35
C SER A 220 3.40 -5.01 0.33
N VAL A 221 3.45 -3.86 -0.33
CA VAL A 221 3.90 -2.60 0.27
C VAL A 221 2.72 -1.77 0.74
N VAL A 222 2.90 -1.06 1.86
CA VAL A 222 1.93 -0.12 2.42
C VAL A 222 2.64 1.17 2.76
N HIS A 223 2.21 2.28 2.16
CA HIS A 223 2.73 3.60 2.52
C HIS A 223 2.00 4.09 3.77
N ILE A 224 2.75 4.65 4.71
CA ILE A 224 2.23 5.23 5.95
C ILE A 224 2.72 6.67 6.10
N ASP A 225 2.24 7.34 7.15
CA ASP A 225 2.64 8.69 7.53
C ASP A 225 2.48 9.73 6.40
N PHE A 226 1.25 10.04 6.04
CA PHE A 226 0.93 11.04 5.01
C PHE A 226 0.92 12.47 5.58
N GLY A 227 1.93 12.85 6.38
CA GLY A 227 2.01 14.17 6.99
C GLY A 227 2.16 15.33 5.98
N PHE A 228 2.74 15.08 4.81
CA PHE A 228 3.01 16.09 3.79
C PHE A 228 2.32 15.71 2.47
N LEU A 229 1.22 16.43 2.16
CA LEU A 229 0.39 16.20 0.98
C LEU A 229 0.02 17.53 0.31
N LEU A 230 -0.25 17.48 -1.00
CA LEU A 230 -0.61 18.62 -1.84
C LEU A 230 0.42 19.77 -1.78
N SER A 231 0.01 20.98 -1.42
CA SER A 231 0.85 22.18 -1.40
C SER A 231 1.82 22.22 -0.21
N ASN A 232 1.67 21.33 0.77
CA ASN A 232 2.48 21.36 1.98
C ASN A 232 3.84 20.68 1.75
N SER A 233 4.94 21.43 1.89
CA SER A 233 6.31 20.90 1.78
C SER A 233 7.04 21.05 3.11
N PRO A 234 7.77 20.03 3.57
CA PRO A 234 8.71 20.19 4.68
C PRO A 234 9.85 21.10 4.20
N GLY A 235 9.83 22.37 4.60
CA GLY A 235 10.81 23.38 4.20
C GLY A 235 10.42 24.18 2.95
N LYS A 236 10.64 25.50 2.99
CA LYS A 236 10.47 26.40 1.85
C LYS A 236 11.34 25.91 0.68
N ASN A 237 10.74 25.33 -0.36
CA ASN A 237 11.33 25.09 -1.68
C ASN A 237 12.76 24.51 -1.71
N ILE A 238 13.15 23.65 -0.77
CA ILE A 238 14.38 22.88 -0.92
C ILE A 238 14.02 21.70 -1.81
N GLY A 239 14.54 21.67 -3.04
CA GLY A 239 14.23 20.70 -4.10
C GLY A 239 14.63 19.26 -3.77
N PHE A 240 14.06 18.67 -2.72
CA PHE A 240 14.51 17.43 -2.12
C PHE A 240 13.89 16.16 -2.71
N GLU A 241 12.84 16.26 -3.51
CA GLU A 241 12.27 15.11 -4.23
C GLU A 241 11.58 15.62 -5.50
N SER A 242 12.34 15.69 -6.60
CA SER A 242 11.83 15.99 -7.94
C SER A 242 11.19 14.77 -8.63
N ALA A 243 11.28 13.58 -7.99
CA ALA A 243 10.71 12.35 -8.51
C ALA A 243 9.18 12.28 -8.26
N PRO A 244 8.37 11.89 -9.26
CA PRO A 244 6.92 11.72 -9.11
C PRO A 244 6.50 10.76 -7.99
N PHE A 245 7.28 9.70 -7.77
CA PHE A 245 7.14 8.77 -6.65
C PHE A 245 8.44 8.00 -6.43
N LYS A 246 8.54 7.29 -5.30
CA LYS A 246 9.72 6.49 -4.97
C LYS A 246 9.77 5.19 -5.79
N LEU A 247 10.82 5.04 -6.58
CA LEU A 247 11.15 3.79 -7.28
C LEU A 247 12.67 3.57 -7.23
N THR A 248 13.14 2.80 -6.25
CA THR A 248 14.58 2.58 -6.06
C THR A 248 15.09 1.37 -6.85
N ARG A 249 16.40 1.29 -7.05
CA ARG A 249 17.07 0.13 -7.67
C ARG A 249 16.69 -1.19 -6.97
N GLU A 250 16.60 -1.19 -5.64
CA GLU A 250 16.24 -2.38 -4.86
C GLU A 250 14.83 -2.86 -5.16
N TRP A 251 13.90 -1.95 -5.46
CA TRP A 251 12.54 -2.32 -5.86
C TRP A 251 12.54 -2.95 -7.24
N VAL A 252 13.30 -2.38 -8.18
CA VAL A 252 13.49 -2.93 -9.52
C VAL A 252 14.15 -4.30 -9.47
N GLU A 253 15.12 -4.50 -8.56
CA GLU A 253 15.77 -5.80 -8.33
C GLU A 253 14.79 -6.85 -7.78
N VAL A 254 13.89 -6.50 -6.87
CA VAL A 254 12.80 -7.39 -6.42
C VAL A 254 11.88 -7.79 -7.58
N MET A 255 11.63 -6.88 -8.51
CA MET A 255 10.87 -7.18 -9.74
C MET A 255 11.67 -8.09 -10.70
N GLY A 256 13.00 -8.12 -10.59
CA GLY A 256 13.89 -8.92 -11.44
C GLY A 256 14.63 -8.11 -12.50
N GLY A 257 14.71 -6.78 -12.34
CA GLY A 257 15.43 -5.88 -13.24
C GLY A 257 14.50 -5.07 -14.15
N ALA A 258 15.02 -4.01 -14.75
CA ALA A 258 14.27 -3.10 -15.62
C ALA A 258 13.78 -3.77 -16.91
N SER A 259 14.47 -4.80 -17.39
CA SER A 259 14.06 -5.59 -18.57
C SER A 259 13.16 -6.77 -18.22
N SER A 260 12.75 -6.93 -16.96
CA SER A 260 11.96 -8.09 -16.53
C SER A 260 10.48 -7.96 -16.92
N PRO A 261 9.78 -9.10 -17.17
CA PRO A 261 8.33 -9.10 -17.37
C PRO A 261 7.55 -8.47 -16.21
N TRP A 262 8.06 -8.57 -14.99
CA TRP A 262 7.44 -7.98 -13.80
C TRP A 262 7.56 -6.47 -13.76
N PHE A 263 8.69 -5.92 -14.22
CA PHE A 263 8.83 -4.48 -14.36
C PHE A 263 7.94 -3.94 -15.49
N ALA A 264 7.84 -4.68 -16.61
CA ALA A 264 6.86 -4.36 -17.66
C ALA A 264 5.42 -4.39 -17.13
N TYR A 265 5.09 -5.39 -16.29
CA TYR A 265 3.79 -5.49 -15.63
C TYR A 265 3.54 -4.32 -14.66
N PHE A 266 4.54 -3.92 -13.87
CA PHE A 266 4.48 -2.72 -13.02
C PHE A 266 4.14 -1.47 -13.85
N ARG A 267 4.87 -1.21 -14.94
CA ARG A 267 4.62 -0.08 -15.84
C ARG A 267 3.20 -0.09 -16.39
N LEU A 268 2.74 -1.25 -16.84
CA LEU A 268 1.38 -1.43 -17.34
C LEU A 268 0.33 -1.09 -16.27
N LEU A 269 0.53 -1.56 -15.04
CA LEU A 269 -0.38 -1.29 -13.92
C LEU A 269 -0.41 0.20 -13.55
N VAL A 270 0.73 0.89 -13.55
CA VAL A 270 0.78 2.34 -13.30
C VAL A 270 -0.01 3.10 -14.36
N VAL A 271 0.22 2.80 -15.64
CA VAL A 271 -0.48 3.46 -16.75
C VAL A 271 -1.98 3.20 -16.68
N ARG A 272 -2.40 1.94 -16.57
CA ARG A 272 -3.82 1.58 -16.47
C ARG A 272 -4.47 2.19 -15.23
N GLY A 273 -3.77 2.14 -14.09
CA GLY A 273 -4.29 2.66 -12.81
C GLY A 273 -4.51 4.16 -12.85
N TYR A 274 -3.59 4.89 -13.48
CA TYR A 274 -3.73 6.33 -13.71
C TYR A 274 -4.89 6.64 -14.66
N LEU A 275 -5.01 5.95 -15.79
CA LEU A 275 -6.11 6.17 -16.74
C LEU A 275 -7.48 5.89 -16.11
N GLU A 276 -7.59 4.84 -15.30
CA GLU A 276 -8.84 4.50 -14.64
C GLU A 276 -9.21 5.51 -13.54
N ALA A 277 -8.21 5.98 -12.78
CA ALA A 277 -8.41 7.07 -11.82
C ALA A 277 -8.84 8.37 -12.55
N ARG A 278 -8.30 8.65 -13.73
CA ARG A 278 -8.65 9.81 -14.56
C ARG A 278 -10.10 9.79 -15.06
N ARG A 279 -10.64 8.61 -15.35
CA ARG A 279 -12.07 8.44 -15.70
C ARG A 279 -12.99 8.82 -14.54
N HIS A 280 -12.55 8.55 -13.31
CA HIS A 280 -13.28 8.83 -12.07
C HIS A 280 -12.82 10.12 -11.36
N ARG A 281 -12.13 11.02 -12.07
CA ARG A 281 -11.49 12.20 -11.46
C ARG A 281 -12.46 13.11 -10.71
N GLU A 282 -13.70 13.30 -11.20
CA GLU A 282 -14.67 14.20 -10.55
C GLU A 282 -15.13 13.62 -9.21
N GLU A 283 -15.37 12.31 -9.15
CA GLU A 283 -15.70 11.60 -7.91
C GLU A 283 -14.56 11.71 -6.88
N LEU A 284 -13.31 11.54 -7.36
CA LEU A 284 -12.10 11.65 -6.55
C LEU A 284 -11.83 13.08 -6.08
N LEU A 285 -12.08 14.09 -6.92
CA LEU A 285 -11.93 15.50 -6.56
C LEU A 285 -13.01 15.95 -5.57
N LEU A 286 -14.23 15.41 -5.69
CA LEU A 286 -15.34 15.75 -4.80
C LEU A 286 -15.01 15.43 -3.33
N SER A 287 -14.36 14.30 -3.05
CA SER A 287 -13.98 13.96 -1.67
C SER A 287 -12.94 14.93 -1.09
N VAL A 288 -12.03 15.42 -1.92
CA VAL A 288 -11.04 16.43 -1.53
C VAL A 288 -11.69 17.81 -1.34
N ALA A 289 -12.58 18.21 -2.24
CA ALA A 289 -13.34 19.45 -2.13
C ALA A 289 -14.25 19.45 -0.88
N ALA A 290 -14.93 18.34 -0.61
CA ALA A 290 -15.73 18.18 0.61
C ALA A 290 -14.89 18.34 1.87
N ALA A 291 -13.67 17.77 1.90
CA ALA A 291 -12.75 17.95 3.02
C ALA A 291 -12.25 19.40 3.16
N TYR A 292 -12.01 20.09 2.05
CA TYR A 292 -11.66 21.52 2.05
C TYR A 292 -12.76 22.36 2.71
N HIS A 293 -14.01 22.20 2.27
CA HIS A 293 -15.14 22.93 2.84
C HIS A 293 -15.42 22.57 4.30
N ALA A 294 -15.36 21.28 4.66
CA ALA A 294 -15.59 20.82 6.03
C ALA A 294 -14.55 21.36 7.04
N THR A 295 -13.36 21.71 6.57
CA THR A 295 -12.29 22.28 7.41
C THR A 295 -12.14 23.80 7.25
N GLY A 296 -12.98 24.44 6.43
CA GLY A 296 -12.87 25.86 6.10
C GLY A 296 -11.51 26.23 5.47
N GLY A 297 -10.85 25.27 4.79
CA GLY A 297 -9.52 25.46 4.23
C GLY A 297 -8.38 25.64 5.25
N SER A 298 -8.63 25.40 6.54
CA SER A 298 -7.64 25.61 7.62
C SER A 298 -6.45 24.63 7.57
N LEU A 299 -6.58 23.50 6.87
CA LEU A 299 -5.50 22.52 6.78
C LEU A 299 -4.29 23.06 5.98
N PRO A 300 -3.04 22.79 6.41
CA PRO A 300 -1.84 23.24 5.71
C PRO A 300 -1.72 22.76 4.25
N CYS A 301 -2.33 21.62 3.93
CA CYS A 301 -2.39 21.08 2.58
C CYS A 301 -3.31 21.87 1.64
N PHE A 302 -4.13 22.76 2.18
CA PHE A 302 -5.01 23.69 1.47
C PHE A 302 -4.57 25.15 1.64
N ARG A 303 -3.31 25.40 2.01
CA ARG A 303 -2.77 26.77 2.15
C ARG A 303 -2.93 27.62 0.89
N ALA A 304 -2.93 27.00 -0.29
CA ALA A 304 -3.19 27.69 -1.56
C ALA A 304 -4.69 27.84 -1.88
N GLY A 305 -5.60 27.53 -0.95
CA GLY A 305 -7.05 27.58 -1.13
C GLY A 305 -7.52 26.63 -2.23
N GLU A 306 -8.53 27.08 -2.99
CA GLU A 306 -9.08 26.37 -4.15
C GLU A 306 -8.02 26.02 -5.21
N ALA A 307 -6.95 26.82 -5.33
CA ALA A 307 -5.85 26.51 -6.24
C ALA A 307 -5.17 25.16 -5.93
N SER A 308 -5.27 24.66 -4.69
CA SER A 308 -4.79 23.32 -4.31
C SER A 308 -5.62 22.22 -4.98
N ILE A 309 -6.94 22.42 -5.07
CA ILE A 309 -7.89 21.52 -5.73
C ILE A 309 -7.71 21.60 -7.25
N ASP A 310 -7.55 22.80 -7.79
CA ASP A 310 -7.27 23.00 -9.22
C ASP A 310 -5.94 22.36 -9.63
N ALA A 311 -4.88 22.53 -8.84
CA ALA A 311 -3.61 21.85 -9.08
C ALA A 311 -3.77 20.33 -9.07
N MET A 312 -4.65 19.78 -8.23
CA MET A 312 -4.98 18.36 -8.25
C MET A 312 -5.75 17.96 -9.50
N ARG A 313 -6.74 18.77 -9.91
CA ARG A 313 -7.47 18.56 -11.16
C ARG A 313 -6.53 18.53 -12.37
N GLN A 314 -5.56 19.45 -12.43
CA GLN A 314 -4.58 19.50 -13.52
C GLN A 314 -3.67 18.25 -13.58
N ARG A 315 -3.40 17.58 -12.45
CA ARG A 315 -2.64 16.31 -12.44
C ARG A 315 -3.37 15.16 -13.13
N PHE A 316 -4.69 15.22 -13.26
CA PHE A 316 -5.45 14.27 -14.08
C PHE A 316 -5.41 14.59 -15.59
N ARG A 317 -4.79 15.72 -15.97
CA ARG A 317 -4.66 16.19 -17.35
C ARG A 317 -6.01 16.11 -18.09
N PRO A 318 -7.01 16.91 -17.69
CA PRO A 318 -8.37 16.79 -18.20
C PRO A 318 -8.49 17.03 -19.71
N HIS A 319 -7.59 17.84 -20.28
CA HIS A 319 -7.60 18.20 -21.70
C HIS A 319 -6.81 17.24 -22.61
N ASP A 320 -6.06 16.30 -22.04
CA ASP A 320 -5.30 15.33 -22.82
C ASP A 320 -6.21 14.26 -23.46
N SER A 321 -5.84 13.73 -24.61
CA SER A 321 -6.41 12.48 -25.11
C SER A 321 -5.99 11.28 -24.24
N GLU A 322 -6.69 10.15 -24.32
CA GLU A 322 -6.27 8.92 -23.61
C GLU A 322 -4.84 8.51 -23.98
N VAL A 323 -4.42 8.69 -25.23
CA VAL A 323 -3.06 8.36 -25.70
C VAL A 323 -2.01 9.28 -25.07
N GLN A 324 -2.28 10.59 -25.01
CA GLN A 324 -1.38 11.55 -24.37
C GLN A 324 -1.26 11.28 -22.86
N ALA A 325 -2.39 11.03 -22.19
CA ALA A 325 -2.42 10.68 -20.78
C ALA A 325 -1.68 9.36 -20.49
N ALA A 326 -1.79 8.36 -21.37
CA ALA A 326 -1.07 7.10 -21.24
C ALA A 326 0.45 7.28 -21.39
N ARG A 327 0.89 8.07 -22.38
CA ARG A 327 2.31 8.41 -22.58
C ARG A 327 2.87 9.18 -21.39
N PHE A 328 2.10 10.12 -20.84
CA PHE A 328 2.46 10.85 -19.64
C PHE A 328 2.61 9.91 -18.43
N ALA A 329 1.64 9.03 -18.18
CA ALA A 329 1.74 8.07 -17.08
C ALA A 329 2.96 7.13 -17.23
N ALA A 330 3.33 6.79 -18.47
CA ALA A 330 4.54 6.04 -18.74
C ALA A 330 5.82 6.86 -18.47
N SER A 331 5.83 8.17 -18.77
CA SER A 331 6.97 9.06 -18.47
C SER A 331 7.21 9.20 -16.98
N LEU A 332 6.15 9.22 -16.15
CA LEU A 332 6.27 9.26 -14.69
C LEU A 332 7.11 8.10 -14.14
N VAL A 333 7.02 6.91 -14.75
CA VAL A 333 7.85 5.75 -14.36
C VAL A 333 9.31 5.97 -14.75
N SER A 334 9.57 6.47 -15.95
CA SER A 334 10.92 6.78 -16.42
C SER A 334 11.59 7.86 -15.57
N GLU A 335 10.89 8.97 -15.32
CA GLU A 335 11.38 10.07 -14.46
C GLU A 335 11.68 9.60 -13.03
N SER A 336 10.86 8.68 -12.50
CA SER A 336 11.08 8.10 -11.17
C SER A 336 12.26 7.13 -11.13
N LEU A 337 12.62 6.48 -12.25
CA LEU A 337 13.84 5.68 -12.37
C LEU A 337 15.10 6.56 -12.45
N ASP A 338 15.00 7.70 -13.15
CA ASP A 338 16.11 8.61 -13.42
C ASP A 338 16.49 9.45 -12.19
N HIS A 339 15.69 9.47 -11.12
CA HIS A 339 16.07 10.06 -9.84
C HIS A 339 16.88 9.08 -8.96
N TRP A 340 18.07 8.74 -9.48
CA TRP A 340 19.03 7.74 -9.02
C TRP A 340 19.68 7.94 -7.64
N ARG A 341 19.34 8.99 -6.88
CA ARG A 341 20.03 9.36 -5.61
C ARG A 341 19.30 8.96 -4.33
N THR A 342 18.24 8.15 -4.40
CA THR A 342 17.52 7.74 -3.19
C THR A 342 18.27 6.65 -2.43
N ARG A 343 18.56 6.91 -1.14
CA ARG A 343 19.21 5.98 -0.19
C ARG A 343 18.75 4.53 -0.34
N THR A 344 19.68 3.64 -0.66
CA THR A 344 19.51 2.17 -0.72
C THR A 344 19.70 1.56 0.67
N CYS A 345 19.29 0.30 0.91
CA CYS A 345 19.68 -0.43 2.13
C CYS A 345 21.20 -0.40 2.34
N VAL A 346 21.99 -0.38 1.26
CA VAL A 346 23.46 -0.22 1.32
C VAL A 346 23.85 1.13 1.94
N SER A 347 23.20 2.24 1.57
CA SER A 347 23.51 3.55 2.16
C SER A 347 23.01 3.70 3.60
N ALA A 348 21.98 2.93 4.00
CA ALA A 348 21.50 2.91 5.39
C ALA A 348 22.51 2.24 6.32
N ARG A 349 23.26 1.22 5.83
CA ARG A 349 24.39 0.61 6.55
C ARG A 349 25.61 1.53 6.63
N ALA A 350 25.92 2.25 5.54
CA ALA A 350 27.05 3.18 5.51
C ALA A 350 26.88 4.44 6.40
N GLY A 351 25.65 4.73 6.86
CA GLY A 351 25.37 5.84 7.78
C GLY A 351 25.76 5.60 9.24
N ALA A 352 26.26 4.40 9.59
CA ALA A 352 26.69 4.04 10.94
C ALA A 352 28.23 4.00 11.06
N CYS A 353 28.94 4.97 10.50
CA CYS A 353 30.31 5.29 10.93
C CYS A 353 30.73 6.68 10.41
N SER A 354 30.45 7.74 11.18
CA SER A 354 31.21 8.99 11.15
C SER A 354 31.00 9.71 12.48
N PRO A 355 31.91 9.53 13.46
CA PRO A 355 31.95 10.39 14.62
C PRO A 355 32.69 11.66 14.22
N LEU A 356 31.98 12.67 13.74
CA LEU A 356 32.47 14.06 13.66
C LEU A 356 31.35 14.96 13.12
N GLN A 357 30.54 15.49 14.03
CA GLN A 357 30.02 16.88 14.04
C GLN A 357 29.01 17.01 15.19
N ARG A 358 29.55 17.02 16.41
CA ARG A 358 29.02 17.87 17.49
C ARG A 358 29.96 19.07 17.57
N VAL A 359 29.54 20.21 17.05
CA VAL A 359 29.67 21.55 17.65
C VAL A 359 28.47 22.35 17.13
#